data_AF-A0A7S1PM49-F1
#
_entry.id   AF-A0A7S1PM49-F1
#
_cell.length_a   1.000
_cell.length_b   1.000
_cell.length_c   1.000
_cell.angle_alpha   90.00
_cell.angle_beta   90.00
_cell.angle_gamma   90.00
#
_symmetry.space_group_name_H-M   'P 1'
#
loop_
_entity.id
_entity.type
_entity.pdbx_description
1 polymer ?
#
loop_
_entity_poly.entity_id
_entity_poly.type
_entity_poly.pdbx_seq_one_letter_code
_entity_poly.pdbx_strand_id
1 'polypeptide(L)'
;FEALRAEGVSWLSLEETEAVIRVWNLNAYDCALAPVACKVAHSCAPNVFVTVDAERGTIQATACRAIAEGEELGSWYFQDTGLWWMGMDVRRAIFETDRGFICACA
;
A
#
# COMPACT_ATOMS: atom_id res chain seq x y z
N PHE A 1 -21.47 13.26 -14.22
CA PHE A 1 -20.87 12.89 -15.52
C PHE A 1 -20.80 14.06 -16.50
N GLU A 2 -21.85 14.87 -16.68
CA GLU A 2 -21.79 16.04 -17.58
C GLU A 2 -20.93 17.21 -17.06
N ALA A 3 -20.85 17.41 -15.74
CA ALA A 3 -20.01 18.47 -15.15
C ALA A 3 -18.51 18.30 -15.46
N LEU A 4 -18.02 17.06 -15.57
CA LEU A 4 -16.63 16.76 -15.93
C LEU A 4 -16.33 17.00 -17.43
N ARG A 5 -17.36 17.12 -18.29
CA ARG A 5 -17.17 17.38 -19.73
C ARG A 5 -16.86 18.85 -20.04
N ALA A 6 -17.14 19.77 -19.11
CA ALA A 6 -16.99 21.21 -19.33
C ALA A 6 -15.56 21.72 -19.14
N GLU A 7 -14.68 20.94 -18.50
CA GLU A 7 -13.34 21.41 -18.06
C GLU A 7 -12.19 21.05 -19.00
N GLY A 8 -12.46 20.59 -20.24
CA GLY A 8 -11.39 20.36 -21.22
C GLY A 8 -10.46 19.19 -20.88
N VAL A 9 -10.92 18.24 -20.05
CA VAL A 9 -10.17 17.01 -19.72
C VAL A 9 -10.03 16.17 -21.00
N SER A 10 -8.83 16.09 -21.56
CA SER A 10 -8.51 15.09 -22.57
C SER A 10 -8.59 13.72 -21.91
N TRP A 11 -9.29 12.77 -22.54
CA TRP A 11 -9.28 11.38 -22.11
C TRP A 11 -7.84 10.88 -21.96
N LEU A 12 -7.54 10.24 -20.84
CA LEU A 12 -6.28 9.51 -20.70
C LEU A 12 -6.20 8.46 -21.79
N SER A 13 -5.03 8.28 -22.38
CA SER A 13 -4.73 7.12 -23.20
C SER A 13 -4.87 5.83 -22.38
N LEU A 14 -4.94 4.69 -23.08
CA LEU A 14 -4.94 3.38 -22.41
C LEU A 14 -3.68 3.22 -21.54
N GLU A 15 -2.52 3.62 -22.05
CA GLU A 15 -1.24 3.56 -21.34
C GLU A 15 -1.25 4.39 -20.05
N GLU A 16 -1.73 5.64 -20.12
CA GLU A 16 -1.84 6.50 -18.94
C GLU A 16 -2.84 5.93 -17.92
N THR A 17 -3.94 5.36 -18.39
CA THR A 17 -4.94 4.71 -17.53
C THR A 17 -4.35 3.51 -16.80
N GLU A 18 -3.63 2.63 -17.52
CA GLU A 18 -2.94 1.48 -16.93
C GLU A 18 -1.85 1.89 -15.94
N ALA A 19 -1.09 2.95 -16.24
CA ALA A 19 -0.08 3.48 -15.36
C ALA A 19 -0.68 3.97 -14.03
N VAL A 20 -1.79 4.73 -14.09
CA VAL A 20 -2.52 5.18 -12.90
C VAL A 20 -3.00 3.98 -12.09
N ILE A 21 -3.70 3.02 -12.71
CA ILE A 21 -4.24 1.85 -12.02
C ILE A 21 -3.12 1.05 -11.34
N ARG A 22 -1.97 0.86 -12.02
CA ARG A 22 -0.82 0.15 -11.46
C ARG A 22 -0.26 0.86 -10.22
N VAL A 23 -0.12 2.19 -10.26
CA VAL A 23 0.33 2.96 -9.10
C VAL A 23 -0.63 2.77 -7.93
N TRP A 24 -1.92 2.90 -8.17
CA TRP A 24 -2.93 2.77 -7.12
C TRP A 24 -2.97 1.37 -6.53
N ASN A 25 -3.01 0.32 -7.35
CA ASN A 25 -3.04 -1.07 -6.86
C ASN A 25 -1.81 -1.43 -6.02
N LEU A 26 -0.64 -0.90 -6.37
CA LEU A 26 0.61 -1.27 -5.71
C LEU A 26 1.00 -0.39 -4.53
N ASN A 27 0.49 0.85 -4.44
CA ASN A 27 0.99 1.85 -3.49
C ASN A 27 -0.09 2.48 -2.60
N ALA A 28 -1.38 2.32 -2.91
CA ALA A 28 -2.44 2.89 -2.09
C ALA A 28 -2.60 2.11 -0.79
N TYR A 29 -2.88 2.85 0.29
CA TYR A 29 -3.42 2.30 1.52
C TYR A 29 -4.92 2.46 1.47
N ASP A 30 -5.65 1.36 1.46
CA ASP A 30 -7.11 1.37 1.35
C ASP A 30 -7.59 2.20 0.13
N CYS A 31 -8.15 3.38 0.39
CA CYS A 31 -8.67 4.31 -0.61
C CYS A 31 -7.79 5.56 -0.83
N ALA A 32 -6.57 5.60 -0.29
CA ALA A 32 -5.73 6.79 -0.30
C ALA A 32 -4.28 6.51 -0.72
N LEU A 33 -3.74 7.40 -1.57
CA LEU A 33 -2.35 7.37 -2.01
C LEU A 33 -1.56 8.48 -1.31
N ALA A 34 -0.52 8.11 -0.55
CA ALA A 34 0.37 9.06 0.13
C ALA A 34 1.83 8.81 -0.29
N PRO A 35 2.46 9.72 -1.06
CA PRO A 35 3.83 9.55 -1.59
C PRO A 35 4.92 9.29 -0.54
N VAL A 36 4.69 9.69 0.71
CA VAL A 36 5.64 9.46 1.81
C VAL A 36 5.37 8.12 2.49
N ALA A 37 4.10 7.81 2.79
CA ALA A 37 3.75 6.57 3.49
C ALA A 37 4.00 5.32 2.65
N CYS A 38 3.80 5.39 1.32
CA CYS A 38 4.02 4.25 0.42
C CYS A 38 5.49 3.82 0.28
N LYS A 39 6.43 4.54 0.93
CA LYS A 39 7.84 4.16 1.01
C LYS A 39 8.12 3.19 2.17
N VAL A 40 7.17 2.98 3.08
CA VAL A 40 7.31 2.02 4.17
C VAL A 40 7.26 0.61 3.57
N ALA A 41 8.33 -0.17 3.78
CA ALA A 41 8.44 -1.50 3.21
C ALA A 41 7.45 -2.48 3.84
N HIS A 42 7.29 -3.63 3.20
CA HIS A 42 6.55 -4.74 3.79
C HIS A 42 7.36 -5.38 4.92
N SER A 43 6.70 -5.71 6.03
CA SER A 43 7.23 -6.63 7.05
C SER A 43 6.16 -7.58 7.59
N CYS A 44 6.50 -8.87 7.73
CA CYS A 44 5.68 -9.85 8.47
C CYS A 44 5.70 -9.60 10.00
N ALA A 45 6.72 -8.89 10.49
CA ALA A 45 6.87 -8.46 11.88
C ALA A 45 7.02 -6.93 11.91
N PRO A 46 5.92 -6.19 11.65
CA PRO A 46 5.96 -4.75 11.44
C PRO A 46 6.38 -3.99 12.71
N ASN A 47 6.99 -2.83 12.51
CA ASN A 47 7.26 -1.85 13.56
C ASN A 47 6.42 -0.58 13.42
N VAL A 48 5.67 -0.46 12.32
CA VAL A 48 4.75 0.65 12.04
C VAL A 48 3.43 0.11 11.49
N PHE A 49 2.32 0.71 11.94
CA PHE A 49 1.01 0.57 11.32
C PHE A 49 0.66 1.85 10.55
N VAL A 50 0.16 1.70 9.32
CA VAL A 50 -0.36 2.82 8.52
C VAL A 50 -1.87 2.73 8.50
N THR A 51 -2.54 3.80 8.92
CA THR A 51 -4.00 3.92 8.95
C THR A 51 -4.45 5.06 8.06
N VAL A 52 -5.63 4.89 7.47
CA VAL A 52 -6.32 5.89 6.65
C VAL A 52 -7.57 6.31 7.41
N ASP A 53 -7.69 7.61 7.66
CA ASP A 53 -8.93 8.22 8.12
C ASP A 53 -9.52 8.98 6.92
N ALA A 54 -10.48 8.33 6.26
CA ALA A 54 -11.12 8.88 5.08
C ALA A 54 -12.04 10.07 5.41
N GLU A 55 -12.63 10.10 6.61
CA GLU A 55 -13.50 11.20 7.04
C GLU A 55 -12.69 12.49 7.24
N ARG A 56 -11.48 12.36 7.77
CA ARG A 56 -10.55 13.49 7.98
C ARG A 56 -9.62 13.73 6.80
N GLY A 57 -9.57 12.82 5.83
CA GLY A 57 -8.65 12.89 4.69
C GLY A 57 -7.19 12.78 5.10
N THR A 58 -6.88 11.99 6.14
CA THR A 58 -5.52 11.87 6.69
C THR A 58 -4.99 10.44 6.61
N ILE A 59 -3.69 10.31 6.36
CA ILE A 59 -2.93 9.07 6.54
C ILE A 59 -1.98 9.24 7.72
N GLN A 60 -1.92 8.25 8.59
CA GLN A 60 -1.07 8.25 9.77
C GLN A 60 -0.23 6.99 9.84
N ALA A 61 1.06 7.14 10.14
CA ALA A 61 1.97 6.04 10.40
C ALA A 61 2.33 6.07 11.89
N THR A 62 1.98 5.00 12.61
CA THR A 62 2.15 4.91 14.07
C THR A 62 3.08 3.77 14.41
N ALA A 63 4.13 4.04 15.18
CA ALA A 63 5.04 3.01 15.68
C ALA A 63 4.30 2.06 16.64
N CYS A 64 4.45 0.75 16.45
CA CYS A 64 3.84 -0.26 17.33
C CYS A 64 4.81 -0.81 18.38
N ARG A 65 6.08 -0.46 18.28
CA ARG A 65 7.14 -0.75 19.27
C ARG A 65 8.23 0.32 19.17
N ALA A 66 9.22 0.25 20.07
CA ALA A 66 10.44 1.05 19.93
C ALA A 66 11.15 0.71 18.62
N ILE A 67 11.66 1.75 17.94
CA ILE A 67 12.38 1.68 16.67
C ILE A 67 13.75 2.30 16.90
N ALA A 68 14.82 1.55 16.62
CA ALA A 68 16.18 2.05 16.77
C ALA A 68 16.55 3.02 15.63
N GLU A 69 17.54 3.88 15.88
CA GLU A 69 18.11 4.70 14.82
C GLU A 69 18.69 3.82 13.71
N GLY A 70 18.32 4.11 12.46
CA GLY A 70 18.73 3.34 11.29
C GLY A 70 17.94 2.02 11.08
N GLU A 71 17.00 1.68 11.95
CA GLU A 71 16.12 0.54 11.73
C GLU A 71 15.11 0.84 10.60
N GLU A 72 14.94 -0.11 9.68
CA GLU A 72 14.01 0.03 8.56
C GLU A 72 12.55 0.00 9.05
N LEU A 73 11.73 0.90 8.49
CA LEU A 73 10.29 0.91 8.76
C LEU A 73 9.60 -0.18 7.94
N GLY A 74 8.86 -1.05 8.62
CA GLY A 74 8.12 -2.15 8.04
C GLY A 74 6.66 -2.15 8.48
N SER A 75 5.76 -2.30 7.51
CA SER A 75 4.31 -2.41 7.73
C SER A 75 3.73 -3.66 7.07
N TRP A 76 2.58 -4.12 7.58
CA TRP A 76 1.84 -5.20 6.95
C TRP A 76 1.01 -4.64 5.77
N TYR A 77 1.13 -5.24 4.59
CA TYR A 77 0.56 -4.70 3.35
C TYR A 77 -0.89 -5.13 3.07
N PHE A 78 -1.37 -6.19 3.69
CA PHE A 78 -2.71 -6.71 3.43
C PHE A 78 -3.69 -6.24 4.49
N GLN A 79 -4.88 -5.81 4.06
CA GLN A 79 -5.96 -5.54 5.01
C GLN A 79 -6.51 -6.82 5.63
N ASP A 80 -6.48 -7.93 4.89
CA ASP A 80 -6.88 -9.23 5.41
C ASP A 80 -5.83 -9.77 6.38
N THR A 81 -6.16 -9.69 7.67
CA THR A 81 -5.36 -10.26 8.75
C THR A 81 -5.35 -11.80 8.76
N GLY A 82 -6.27 -12.45 8.04
CA GLY A 82 -6.29 -13.90 7.87
C GLY A 82 -4.99 -14.42 7.27
N LEU A 83 -4.42 -13.68 6.31
CA LEU A 83 -3.13 -13.98 5.69
C LEU A 83 -1.97 -14.02 6.69
N TRP A 84 -2.06 -13.25 7.77
CA TRP A 84 -1.04 -13.25 8.82
C TRP A 84 -0.89 -14.64 9.46
N TRP A 85 -2.01 -15.32 9.66
CA TRP A 85 -2.09 -16.63 10.31
C TRP A 85 -1.75 -17.79 9.35
N MET A 86 -1.60 -17.51 8.06
CA MET A 86 -1.21 -18.51 7.08
C MET A 86 0.30 -18.79 7.15
N GLY A 87 0.70 -19.98 6.71
CA GLY A 87 2.11 -20.37 6.64
C GLY A 87 2.93 -19.46 5.70
N MET A 88 4.24 -19.37 5.96
CA MET A 88 5.14 -18.49 5.22
C MET A 88 5.10 -18.72 3.70
N ASP A 89 5.01 -19.97 3.26
CA ASP A 89 4.98 -20.32 1.84
C ASP A 89 3.75 -19.73 1.14
N VAL A 90 2.60 -19.75 1.80
CA VAL A 90 1.36 -19.18 1.26
C VAL A 90 1.47 -17.66 1.18
N ARG A 91 1.97 -17.01 2.24
CA ARG A 91 2.16 -15.55 2.22
C ARG A 91 3.09 -15.14 1.08
N ARG A 92 4.19 -15.85 0.89
CA ARG A 92 5.17 -15.59 -0.19
C ARG A 92 4.58 -15.73 -1.57
N ALA A 93 3.82 -16.80 -1.83
CA ALA A 93 3.15 -17.00 -3.12
C ALA A 93 2.17 -15.86 -3.43
N ILE A 94 1.47 -15.36 -2.42
CA ILE A 94 0.53 -14.25 -2.56
C ILE A 94 1.28 -12.93 -2.81
N PHE A 95 2.38 -12.65 -2.10
CA PHE A 95 3.23 -11.49 -2.41
C PHE A 95 3.80 -11.53 -3.82
N GLU A 96 4.26 -12.70 -4.27
CA GLU A 96 4.81 -12.86 -5.62
C GLU A 96 3.75 -12.57 -6.69
N THR A 97 2.53 -13.08 -6.48
CA THR A 97 1.41 -12.90 -7.41
C THR A 97 0.87 -11.46 -7.41
N ASP A 98 0.61 -10.91 -6.22
CA ASP A 98 -0.16 -9.65 -6.10
C ASP A 98 0.75 -8.41 -6.09
N ARG A 99 2.01 -8.57 -5.67
CA ARG A 99 2.96 -7.46 -5.49
C ARG A 99 4.25 -7.61 -6.31
N GLY A 100 4.47 -8.77 -6.93
CA GLY A 100 5.63 -8.99 -7.80
C GLY A 100 6.95 -9.19 -7.06
N PHE A 101 6.93 -9.58 -5.78
CA PHE A 101 8.14 -9.90 -5.01
C PHE A 101 7.92 -11.04 -4.03
N ILE A 102 8.98 -11.77 -3.67
CA ILE A 102 8.94 -12.80 -2.63
C ILE A 102 9.36 -12.17 -1.30
N CYS A 103 8.48 -12.22 -0.30
CA CYS A 103 8.77 -11.71 1.04
C CYS A 103 9.94 -12.48 1.70
N ALA A 104 10.98 -11.73 2.10
CA ALA A 104 12.19 -12.25 2.74
C ALA A 104 12.31 -11.87 4.22
N CYS A 105 11.22 -11.42 4.85
CA CYS A 105 11.22 -11.11 6.28
C CYS A 105 11.58 -12.35 7.12
N ALA A 106 12.23 -12.08 8.25
CA ALA A 106 12.59 -13.09 9.26
C ALA A 106 11.36 -13.64 9.99
#